data_AF-A0A285DPG0-F1
#
_entry.id   AF-A0A285DPG0-F1
#
_cell.length_a   1.000
_cell.length_b   1.000
_cell.length_c   1.000
_cell.angle_alpha   90.00
_cell.angle_beta   90.00
_cell.angle_gamma   90.00
#
_symmetry.space_group_name_H-M   'P 1'
#
loop_
_entity.id
_entity.type
_entity.pdbx_description
1 polymer ?
#
loop_
_entity_poly.entity_id
_entity_poly.type
_entity_poly.pdbx_seq_one_letter_code
_entity_poly.pdbx_strand_id
1 'polypeptide(L)'
;MELSTPAGLESLARSVAEQLGADRTEKNGDTGRVRVVYADGRALELTPNRPRTRIIITAVLPEQATAHGIEVKAITVTALPRPRPSESQAKATARHTADHIRQRLLPAHTTALAELRERTAPQVATFQRAESALAGFLDHPRGGVAISEQPVRRPLGLTARCAVAWWHTLDGPSRAVAPFMADALRRAGLATTEPHGSGYVFFAEPPAEQSDTRFRIAPAASGEGWDLVDEFTGACVRTYDDREWAQGIAESANGEEDAARRAAVASIDLPGLSADLIEDDQFRSLAVELATAGHMPYGLTDVDYTQTPGFHIYPSAEPGRAKVARLLEPWGAIQPGARFEAPDHEVERYDKDMEAYARLLARPARTVAVMLDGIQVAYNDPPTRP
;
A
#
# COMPACT_ATOMS: atom_id res chain seq x y z
N MET A 1 2.26 20.48 41.41
CA MET A 1 2.25 20.28 39.95
C MET A 1 0.97 20.87 39.43
N GLU A 2 1.07 21.92 38.63
CA GLU A 2 -0.09 22.55 38.02
C GLU A 2 -0.41 21.88 36.69
N LEU A 3 -1.49 21.10 36.64
CA LEU A 3 -2.07 20.62 35.38
C LEU A 3 -2.80 21.74 34.61
N SER A 4 -2.74 22.96 35.13
CA SER A 4 -3.25 24.20 34.55
C SER A 4 -2.51 24.65 33.31
N THR A 5 -1.28 24.16 33.09
CA THR A 5 -0.43 24.55 31.97
C THR A 5 -0.20 23.38 31.01
N PRO A 6 -0.10 23.63 29.70
CA PRO A 6 0.29 22.60 28.72
C PRO A 6 1.59 21.88 29.11
N ALA A 7 2.59 22.63 29.57
CA ALA A 7 3.86 22.08 30.05
C ALA A 7 3.72 21.11 31.24
N GLY A 8 2.76 21.37 32.14
CA GLY A 8 2.47 20.49 33.27
C GLY A 8 1.87 19.14 32.83
N LEU A 9 0.99 19.16 31.83
CA LEU A 9 0.40 17.95 31.25
C LEU A 9 1.43 17.14 30.45
N GLU A 10 2.31 17.81 29.70
CA GLU A 10 3.38 17.17 28.94
C GLU A 10 4.38 16.45 29.86
N SER A 11 4.82 17.12 30.93
CA SER A 11 5.73 16.52 31.92
C SER A 11 5.12 15.29 32.59
N LEU A 12 3.82 15.34 32.90
CA LEU A 12 3.09 14.19 33.42
C LEU A 12 2.98 13.07 32.38
N ALA A 13 2.61 13.39 31.14
CA ALA A 13 2.48 12.40 30.07
C ALA A 13 3.80 11.67 29.82
N ARG A 14 4.94 12.37 29.85
CA ARG A 14 6.28 11.76 29.75
C ARG A 14 6.55 10.79 30.89
N SER A 15 6.27 11.23 32.13
CA SER A 15 6.44 10.37 33.32
C SER A 15 5.51 9.15 33.29
N VAL A 16 4.30 9.29 32.75
CA VAL A 16 3.35 8.18 32.57
C VAL A 16 3.82 7.24 31.46
N ALA A 17 4.34 7.76 30.35
CA ALA A 17 4.90 6.97 29.26
C ALA A 17 6.06 6.10 29.75
N GLU A 18 7.00 6.68 30.50
CA GLU A 18 8.11 5.94 31.13
C GLU A 18 7.61 4.80 32.04
N GLN A 19 6.60 5.06 32.86
CA GLN A 19 6.00 4.04 33.74
C GLN A 19 5.32 2.92 32.93
N LEU A 20 4.70 3.25 31.81
CA LEU A 20 3.96 2.30 30.98
C LEU A 20 4.86 1.56 29.97
N GLY A 21 6.14 1.94 29.85
CA GLY A 21 7.04 1.43 28.81
C GLY A 21 6.60 1.85 27.40
N ALA A 22 6.01 3.04 27.27
CA ALA A 22 5.67 3.60 25.97
C ALA A 22 6.92 4.16 25.28
N ASP A 23 6.87 4.22 23.95
CA ASP A 23 7.99 4.63 23.10
C ASP A 23 8.22 6.15 23.19
N ARG A 24 7.14 6.93 23.03
CA ARG A 24 7.22 8.39 23.01
C ARG A 24 5.94 9.08 23.44
N THR A 25 6.03 10.40 23.58
CA THR A 25 4.89 11.30 23.78
C THR A 25 4.81 12.32 22.66
N GLU A 26 3.62 12.55 22.12
CA GLU A 26 3.37 13.48 21.02
C GLU A 26 2.40 14.58 21.46
N LYS A 27 2.61 15.78 20.93
CA LYS A 27 1.75 16.94 21.18
C LYS A 27 0.76 17.08 20.02
N ASN A 28 -0.53 17.19 20.34
CA ASN A 28 -1.56 17.34 19.30
C ASN A 28 -1.87 18.84 19.10
N GLY A 29 -0.97 19.56 18.42
CA GLY A 29 -1.10 21.00 18.16
C GLY A 29 -1.36 21.84 19.42
N ASP A 30 -2.17 22.90 19.28
CA ASP A 30 -2.58 23.81 20.38
C ASP A 30 -3.84 23.34 21.14
N THR A 31 -4.26 22.08 20.94
CA THR A 31 -5.53 21.57 21.51
C THR A 31 -5.50 21.29 23.01
N GLY A 32 -4.33 21.44 23.66
CA GLY A 32 -4.15 21.14 25.08
C GLY A 32 -4.21 19.65 25.42
N ARG A 33 -3.97 18.77 24.43
CA ARG A 33 -3.98 17.30 24.57
C ARG A 33 -2.58 16.74 24.33
N VAL A 34 -2.24 15.68 25.05
CA VAL A 34 -0.95 14.98 24.90
C VAL A 34 -1.19 13.50 24.67
N ARG A 35 -0.52 12.92 23.68
CA ARG A 35 -0.60 11.50 23.36
C ARG A 35 0.59 10.73 23.95
N VAL A 36 0.32 9.54 24.48
CA VAL A 36 1.32 8.54 24.86
C VAL A 36 1.23 7.40 23.86
N VAL A 37 2.33 7.13 23.15
CA VAL A 37 2.38 6.19 22.03
C VAL A 37 3.27 5.00 22.38
N TYR A 38 2.75 3.79 22.22
CA TYR A 38 3.48 2.54 22.42
C TYR A 38 4.23 2.13 21.14
N ALA A 39 5.24 1.27 21.27
CA ALA A 39 6.04 0.77 20.15
C ALA A 39 5.20 0.01 19.09
N ASP A 40 4.10 -0.60 19.50
CA ASP A 40 3.14 -1.28 18.61
C ASP A 40 2.14 -0.33 17.94
N GLY A 41 2.28 0.97 18.21
CA GLY A 41 1.47 2.02 17.59
C GLY A 41 0.16 2.34 18.31
N ARG A 42 -0.16 1.64 19.40
CA ARG A 42 -1.30 2.01 20.26
C ARG A 42 -1.04 3.38 20.86
N ALA A 43 -2.08 4.19 20.96
CA ALA A 43 -2.00 5.53 21.55
C ALA A 43 -3.06 5.74 22.64
N LEU A 44 -2.70 6.53 23.65
CA LEU A 44 -3.60 7.03 24.68
C LEU A 44 -3.58 8.55 24.64
N GLU A 45 -4.74 9.18 24.71
CA GLU A 45 -4.87 10.64 24.76
C GLU A 45 -5.19 11.10 26.17
N LEU A 46 -4.36 12.01 26.70
CA LEU A 46 -4.55 12.63 28.01
C LEU A 46 -5.10 14.05 27.82
N THR A 47 -6.25 14.31 28.44
CA THR A 47 -6.92 15.62 28.41
C THR A 47 -7.21 16.10 29.83
N PRO A 48 -6.90 17.36 30.18
CA PRO A 48 -7.23 17.90 31.49
C PRO A 48 -8.74 18.21 31.56
N ASN A 49 -9.41 17.74 32.61
CA ASN A 49 -10.83 18.02 32.85
C ASN A 49 -10.99 19.25 33.76
N ARG A 50 -12.11 19.99 33.69
CA ARG A 50 -12.40 21.09 34.63
C ARG A 50 -13.27 20.59 35.80
N PRO A 51 -12.97 20.94 37.06
CA PRO A 51 -11.77 21.63 37.54
C PRO A 51 -10.50 20.78 37.33
N ARG A 52 -9.36 21.43 37.01
CA ARG A 52 -8.08 20.88 36.51
C ARG A 52 -7.31 19.98 37.50
N THR A 53 -8.04 19.28 38.37
CA THR A 53 -7.57 18.27 39.31
C THR A 53 -7.82 16.84 38.81
N ARG A 54 -8.44 16.69 37.63
CA ARG A 54 -8.76 15.40 37.00
C ARG A 54 -8.23 15.35 35.57
N ILE A 55 -7.84 14.16 35.17
CA ILE A 55 -7.36 13.86 33.82
C ILE A 55 -8.31 12.83 33.22
N ILE A 56 -8.85 13.15 32.05
CA ILE A 56 -9.57 12.19 31.21
C ILE A 56 -8.52 11.51 30.33
N ILE A 57 -8.56 10.19 30.31
CA ILE A 57 -7.65 9.36 29.52
C ILE A 57 -8.50 8.51 28.60
N THR A 58 -8.29 8.71 27.30
CA THR A 58 -9.03 8.04 26.23
C THR A 58 -8.09 7.10 25.50
N ALA A 59 -8.52 5.87 25.23
CA ALA A 59 -7.80 5.00 24.31
C ALA A 59 -8.11 5.42 22.88
N VAL A 60 -7.08 5.64 22.06
CA VAL A 60 -7.27 5.98 20.65
C VAL A 60 -7.48 4.69 19.88
N LEU A 61 -8.68 4.50 19.33
CA LEU A 61 -9.02 3.38 18.46
C LEU A 61 -8.88 3.78 16.98
N PRO A 62 -8.71 2.80 16.06
CA PRO A 62 -8.77 3.08 14.63
C PRO A 62 -10.14 3.63 14.23
N GLU A 63 -10.21 4.42 13.16
CA GLU A 63 -11.49 4.97 12.65
C GLU A 63 -12.51 3.86 12.35
N GLN A 64 -12.04 2.69 11.92
CA GLN A 64 -12.87 1.51 11.67
C GLN A 64 -13.60 1.01 12.92
N ALA A 65 -13.08 1.27 14.13
CA ALA A 65 -13.76 0.89 15.36
C ALA A 65 -15.15 1.52 15.47
N THR A 66 -15.27 2.80 15.08
CA THR A 66 -16.55 3.52 15.05
C THR A 66 -17.53 2.87 14.07
N ALA A 67 -17.07 2.48 12.88
CA ALA A 67 -17.90 1.80 11.88
C ALA A 67 -18.42 0.44 12.36
N HIS A 68 -17.71 -0.22 13.28
CA HIS A 68 -18.11 -1.48 13.89
C HIS A 68 -18.77 -1.34 15.27
N GLY A 69 -19.01 -0.10 15.73
CA GLY A 69 -19.60 0.19 17.05
C GLY A 69 -18.70 -0.22 18.23
N ILE A 70 -17.40 -0.35 18.02
CA ILE A 70 -16.42 -0.72 19.04
C ILE A 70 -15.94 0.55 19.73
N GLU A 71 -16.18 0.65 21.04
CA GLU A 71 -15.79 1.81 21.84
C GLU A 71 -15.07 1.40 23.13
N VAL A 72 -14.10 2.21 23.54
CA VAL A 72 -13.45 2.09 24.85
C VAL A 72 -13.84 3.30 25.69
N LYS A 73 -14.55 3.04 26.80
CA LYS A 73 -14.95 4.11 27.73
C LYS A 73 -13.72 4.79 28.32
N ALA A 74 -13.64 6.10 28.17
CA ALA A 74 -12.60 6.91 28.78
C ALA A 74 -12.63 6.77 30.31
N ILE A 75 -11.45 6.80 30.93
CA ILE A 75 -11.33 6.81 32.39
C ILE A 75 -11.00 8.22 32.87
N THR A 76 -11.52 8.57 34.04
CA THR A 76 -11.15 9.82 34.72
C THR A 76 -10.34 9.48 35.96
N VAL A 77 -9.16 10.10 36.10
CA VAL A 77 -8.25 9.89 37.23
C VAL A 77 -8.01 11.21 37.95
N THR A 78 -8.02 11.18 39.28
CA THR A 78 -7.71 12.34 40.11
C THR A 78 -6.20 12.51 40.23
N ALA A 79 -5.71 13.71 39.95
CA ALA A 79 -4.27 13.99 39.85
C ALA A 79 -3.59 14.35 41.17
N LEU A 80 -4.21 14.02 42.32
CA LEU A 80 -3.71 14.31 43.66
C LEU A 80 -3.71 13.06 44.55
N PRO A 81 -3.03 11.97 44.16
CA PRO A 81 -2.85 10.82 45.04
C PRO A 81 -1.91 11.17 46.20
N ARG A 82 -2.03 10.44 47.32
CA ARG A 82 -1.10 10.56 48.45
C ARG A 82 0.29 10.04 48.07
N PRO A 83 1.37 10.83 48.19
CA PRO A 83 2.73 10.37 47.91
C PRO A 83 3.20 9.33 48.92
N ARG A 84 4.05 8.40 48.48
CA ARG A 84 4.86 7.55 49.37
C ARG A 84 5.93 8.38 50.09
N PRO A 85 6.52 7.89 51.20
CA PRO A 85 7.68 8.54 51.81
C PRO A 85 8.78 8.76 50.75
N SER A 86 9.36 9.95 50.70
CA SER A 86 10.36 10.40 49.70
C SER A 86 9.89 10.53 48.23
N GLU A 87 8.61 10.29 47.92
CA GLU A 87 8.05 10.47 46.58
C GLU A 87 7.54 11.91 46.39
N SER A 88 7.88 12.54 45.26
CA SER A 88 7.31 13.85 44.92
C SER A 88 5.85 13.69 44.49
N GLN A 89 5.04 14.75 44.65
CA GLN A 89 3.65 14.73 44.19
C GLN A 89 3.51 14.37 42.70
N ALA A 90 4.44 14.85 41.86
CA ALA A 90 4.44 14.55 40.43
C ALA A 90 4.67 13.06 40.15
N LYS A 91 5.63 12.42 40.84
CA LYS A 91 5.88 10.99 40.73
C LYS A 91 4.68 10.16 41.22
N ALA A 92 4.08 10.58 42.33
CA ALA A 92 2.87 9.93 42.86
C ALA A 92 1.70 10.01 41.86
N THR A 93 1.49 11.17 41.25
CA THR A 93 0.47 11.36 40.21
C THR A 93 0.74 10.49 38.98
N ALA A 94 1.97 10.46 38.47
CA ALA A 94 2.33 9.63 37.32
C ALA A 94 2.11 8.13 37.60
N ARG A 95 2.58 7.63 38.76
CA ARG A 95 2.36 6.24 39.19
C ARG A 95 0.87 5.91 39.28
N HIS A 96 0.09 6.74 39.97
CA HIS A 96 -1.35 6.51 40.15
C HIS A 96 -2.11 6.52 38.81
N THR A 97 -1.79 7.45 37.92
CA THR A 97 -2.35 7.50 36.57
C THR A 97 -1.97 6.26 35.76
N ALA A 98 -0.70 5.84 35.78
CA ALA A 98 -0.25 4.64 35.11
C ALA A 98 -0.94 3.38 35.68
N ASP A 99 -1.11 3.27 36.99
CA ASP A 99 -1.81 2.14 37.63
C ASP A 99 -3.26 2.02 37.15
N HIS A 100 -3.99 3.14 37.08
CA HIS A 100 -5.36 3.16 36.54
C HIS A 100 -5.41 2.81 35.06
N ILE A 101 -4.45 3.28 34.27
CA ILE A 101 -4.33 2.91 32.85
C ILE A 101 -4.11 1.40 32.73
N ARG A 102 -3.17 0.81 33.47
CA ARG A 102 -2.87 -0.63 33.42
C ARG A 102 -4.07 -1.49 33.84
N GLN A 103 -4.77 -1.09 34.89
CA GLN A 103 -5.84 -1.92 35.46
C GLN A 103 -7.17 -1.79 34.70
N ARG A 104 -7.47 -0.61 34.14
CA ARG A 104 -8.80 -0.31 33.61
C ARG A 104 -8.81 -0.07 32.11
N LEU A 105 -7.85 0.71 31.60
CA LEU A 105 -7.89 1.17 30.22
C LEU A 105 -7.19 0.20 29.26
N LEU A 106 -6.01 -0.32 29.63
CA LEU A 106 -5.27 -1.24 28.77
C LEU A 106 -5.99 -2.56 28.47
N PRO A 107 -6.66 -3.22 29.44
CA PRO A 107 -7.42 -4.43 29.15
C PRO A 107 -8.56 -4.13 28.17
N ALA A 108 -9.35 -3.09 28.43
CA ALA A 108 -10.45 -2.68 27.56
C ALA A 108 -9.96 -2.29 26.15
N HIS A 109 -8.85 -1.56 26.06
CA HIS A 109 -8.22 -1.21 24.79
C HIS A 109 -7.74 -2.45 24.02
N THR A 110 -7.12 -3.40 24.72
CA THR A 110 -6.65 -4.66 24.11
C THR A 110 -7.81 -5.51 23.61
N THR A 111 -8.89 -5.62 24.39
CA THR A 111 -10.11 -6.33 23.98
C THR A 111 -10.76 -5.66 22.77
N ALA A 112 -10.89 -4.33 22.77
CA ALA A 112 -11.47 -3.59 21.64
C ALA A 112 -10.64 -3.76 20.36
N LEU A 113 -9.30 -3.76 20.46
CA LEU A 113 -8.43 -4.00 19.30
C LEU A 113 -8.48 -5.47 18.83
N ALA A 114 -8.62 -6.43 19.74
CA ALA A 114 -8.79 -7.84 19.38
C ALA A 114 -10.14 -8.08 18.69
N GLU A 115 -11.22 -7.52 19.22
CA GLU A 115 -12.55 -7.57 18.60
C GLU A 115 -12.55 -6.89 17.23
N LEU A 116 -11.91 -5.72 17.12
CA LEU A 116 -11.76 -5.05 15.84
C LEU A 116 -10.98 -5.93 14.87
N ARG A 117 -9.88 -6.54 15.31
CA ARG A 117 -9.09 -7.47 14.49
C ARG A 117 -9.91 -8.66 14.00
N GLU A 118 -10.78 -9.24 14.83
CA GLU A 118 -11.67 -10.32 14.40
C GLU A 118 -12.66 -9.84 13.35
N ARG A 119 -13.19 -8.62 13.51
CA ARG A 119 -14.15 -8.04 12.55
C ARG A 119 -13.51 -7.53 11.27
N THR A 120 -12.23 -7.16 11.30
CA THR A 120 -11.48 -6.64 10.16
C THR A 120 -10.47 -7.63 9.59
N ALA A 121 -10.39 -8.86 10.11
CA ALA A 121 -9.56 -9.89 9.52
C ALA A 121 -10.01 -10.10 8.07
N PRO A 122 -9.07 -10.25 7.11
CA PRO A 122 -9.46 -10.57 5.75
C PRO A 122 -10.29 -11.86 5.79
N GLN A 123 -11.50 -11.79 5.26
CA GLN A 123 -12.45 -12.89 5.37
C GLN A 123 -11.90 -14.06 4.55
N VAL A 124 -12.19 -15.30 4.95
CA VAL A 124 -11.84 -16.50 4.15
C VAL A 124 -12.30 -16.33 2.68
N ALA A 125 -13.44 -15.68 2.48
CA ALA A 125 -13.96 -15.32 1.17
C ALA A 125 -13.03 -14.38 0.37
N THR A 126 -12.36 -13.42 1.02
CA THR A 126 -11.40 -12.50 0.39
C THR A 126 -10.18 -13.25 -0.13
N PHE A 127 -9.63 -14.18 0.66
CA PHE A 127 -8.51 -15.02 0.23
C PHE A 127 -8.91 -15.94 -0.93
N GLN A 128 -10.07 -16.62 -0.83
CA GLN A 128 -10.56 -17.49 -1.90
C GLN A 128 -10.82 -16.72 -3.20
N ARG A 129 -11.33 -15.49 -3.11
CA ARG A 129 -11.52 -14.61 -4.27
C ARG A 129 -10.18 -14.22 -4.89
N ALA A 130 -9.20 -13.87 -4.07
CA ALA A 130 -7.85 -13.56 -4.52
C ALA A 130 -7.16 -14.77 -5.18
N GLU A 131 -7.24 -15.95 -4.57
CA GLU A 131 -6.70 -17.20 -5.14
C GLU A 131 -7.34 -17.52 -6.49
N SER A 132 -8.66 -17.36 -6.61
CA SER A 132 -9.39 -17.59 -7.86
C SER A 132 -8.97 -16.59 -8.94
N ALA A 133 -8.82 -15.31 -8.59
CA ALA A 133 -8.40 -14.25 -9.52
C ALA A 133 -6.96 -14.44 -10.02
N LEU A 134 -6.08 -14.94 -9.15
CA LEU A 134 -4.66 -15.12 -9.45
C LEU A 134 -4.33 -16.51 -10.01
N ALA A 135 -5.30 -17.42 -10.09
CA ALA A 135 -5.10 -18.79 -10.58
C ALA A 135 -4.50 -18.82 -11.99
N GLY A 136 -4.88 -17.89 -12.87
CA GLY A 136 -4.34 -17.80 -14.24
C GLY A 136 -2.85 -17.49 -14.33
N PHE A 137 -2.22 -17.00 -13.26
CA PHE A 137 -0.78 -16.78 -13.21
C PHE A 137 -0.01 -18.10 -12.99
N LEU A 138 -0.65 -19.15 -12.44
CA LEU A 138 0.01 -20.41 -12.08
C LEU A 138 0.43 -21.27 -13.27
N ASP A 139 -0.05 -20.98 -14.48
CA ASP A 139 0.32 -21.69 -15.71
C ASP A 139 1.75 -21.38 -16.20
N HIS A 140 2.53 -20.58 -15.45
CA HIS A 140 3.81 -20.03 -15.88
C HIS A 140 5.01 -20.64 -15.10
N PRO A 141 6.00 -21.23 -15.79
CA PRO A 141 6.97 -22.15 -15.17
C PRO A 141 8.10 -21.49 -14.35
N ARG A 142 8.13 -20.16 -14.19
CA ARG A 142 9.26 -19.43 -13.56
C ARG A 142 8.90 -18.72 -12.25
N GLY A 143 7.89 -19.20 -11.55
CA GLY A 143 7.52 -18.67 -10.24
C GLY A 143 6.20 -19.24 -9.75
N GLY A 144 5.63 -18.58 -8.75
CA GLY A 144 4.30 -18.91 -8.25
C GLY A 144 3.68 -17.76 -7.50
N VAL A 145 2.34 -17.78 -7.41
CA VAL A 145 1.60 -16.84 -6.58
C VAL A 145 1.72 -17.29 -5.12
N ALA A 146 2.10 -16.37 -4.24
CA ALA A 146 2.04 -16.56 -2.81
C ALA A 146 1.15 -15.49 -2.18
N ILE A 147 0.38 -15.90 -1.17
CA ILE A 147 -0.51 -15.02 -0.43
C ILE A 147 -0.25 -15.20 1.07
N SER A 148 -0.18 -14.11 1.81
CA SER A 148 0.03 -14.11 3.26
C SER A 148 -0.64 -12.89 3.91
N GLU A 149 -0.52 -12.76 5.23
CA GLU A 149 -0.92 -11.58 5.96
C GLU A 149 0.29 -10.86 6.54
N GLN A 150 0.44 -9.58 6.24
CA GLN A 150 1.53 -8.73 6.74
C GLN A 150 0.99 -7.64 7.67
N PRO A 151 1.76 -7.25 8.71
CA PRO A 151 1.42 -6.07 9.50
C PRO A 151 1.54 -4.80 8.65
N VAL A 152 0.55 -3.92 8.74
CA VAL A 152 0.52 -2.60 8.11
C VAL A 152 0.21 -1.52 9.15
N ARG A 153 0.77 -0.32 8.97
CA ARG A 153 0.52 0.81 9.89
C ARG A 153 -0.51 1.76 9.28
N ARG A 154 -1.63 1.91 9.97
CA ARG A 154 -2.68 2.88 9.61
C ARG A 154 -2.25 4.31 9.99
N PRO A 155 -2.86 5.37 9.40
CA PRO A 155 -2.50 6.77 9.64
C PRO A 155 -2.51 7.20 11.12
N LEU A 156 -3.28 6.51 11.96
CA LEU A 156 -3.34 6.75 13.41
C LEU A 156 -2.24 6.03 14.21
N GLY A 157 -1.25 5.46 13.54
CA GLY A 157 -0.15 4.70 14.14
C GLY A 157 -0.48 3.23 14.39
N LEU A 158 -1.72 2.79 14.17
CA LEU A 158 -2.19 1.48 14.60
C LEU A 158 -1.75 0.37 13.66
N THR A 159 -1.16 -0.70 14.22
CA THR A 159 -0.74 -1.88 13.45
C THR A 159 -1.94 -2.79 13.20
N ALA A 160 -2.35 -2.92 11.94
CA ALA A 160 -3.35 -3.87 11.47
C ALA A 160 -2.68 -5.00 10.67
N ARG A 161 -3.38 -6.09 10.36
CA ARG A 161 -2.92 -7.07 9.36
C ARG A 161 -3.66 -6.84 8.07
N CYS A 162 -2.95 -6.90 6.95
CA CYS A 162 -3.52 -6.80 5.61
C CYS A 162 -3.06 -8.02 4.80
N ALA A 163 -3.93 -8.50 3.91
CA ALA A 163 -3.58 -9.56 3.00
C ALA A 163 -2.61 -9.02 1.94
N VAL A 164 -1.63 -9.84 1.58
CA VAL A 164 -0.58 -9.49 0.62
C VAL A 164 -0.39 -10.64 -0.34
N ALA A 165 -0.36 -10.34 -1.62
CA ALA A 165 -0.01 -11.27 -2.69
C ALA A 165 1.30 -10.85 -3.37
N TRP A 166 2.10 -11.80 -3.82
CA TRP A 166 3.25 -11.54 -4.66
C TRP A 166 3.56 -12.71 -5.61
N TRP A 167 4.22 -12.38 -6.71
CA TRP A 167 4.83 -13.38 -7.58
C TRP A 167 6.20 -13.74 -7.04
N HIS A 168 6.35 -14.95 -6.51
CA HIS A 168 7.59 -15.44 -5.96
C HIS A 168 8.50 -16.00 -7.05
N THR A 169 9.72 -15.49 -7.10
CA THR A 169 10.85 -16.02 -7.89
C THR A 169 12.00 -16.43 -6.95
N LEU A 170 13.05 -17.05 -7.49
CA LEU A 170 14.25 -17.38 -6.71
C LEU A 170 14.92 -16.14 -6.10
N ASP A 171 14.81 -14.99 -6.75
CA ASP A 171 15.40 -13.72 -6.30
C ASP A 171 14.45 -12.93 -5.38
N GLY A 172 13.27 -13.49 -5.07
CA GLY A 172 12.25 -12.87 -4.23
C GLY A 172 11.00 -12.40 -5.01
N PRO A 173 10.22 -11.48 -4.43
CA PRO A 173 9.02 -10.91 -5.05
C PRO A 173 9.33 -10.15 -6.35
N SER A 174 8.65 -10.49 -7.44
CA SER A 174 8.84 -9.80 -8.72
C SER A 174 8.00 -8.53 -8.82
N ARG A 175 8.67 -7.37 -8.86
CA ARG A 175 8.01 -6.08 -9.15
C ARG A 175 7.41 -5.99 -10.56
N ALA A 176 7.95 -6.73 -11.52
CA ALA A 176 7.42 -6.73 -12.89
C ALA A 176 5.97 -7.26 -12.95
N VAL A 177 5.61 -8.18 -12.04
CA VAL A 177 4.32 -8.87 -12.04
C VAL A 177 3.28 -8.16 -11.15
N ALA A 178 3.73 -7.35 -10.19
CA ALA A 178 2.87 -6.71 -9.20
C ALA A 178 1.70 -5.88 -9.80
N PRO A 179 1.89 -5.02 -10.82
CA PRO A 179 0.78 -4.25 -11.39
C PRO A 179 -0.32 -5.14 -12.00
N PHE A 180 0.07 -6.27 -12.61
CA PHE A 180 -0.88 -7.20 -13.21
C PHE A 180 -1.63 -8.03 -12.18
N MET A 181 -0.98 -8.41 -11.09
CA MET A 181 -1.66 -9.05 -9.96
C MET A 181 -2.66 -8.10 -9.32
N ALA A 182 -2.30 -6.83 -9.17
CA ALA A 182 -3.20 -5.82 -8.65
C ALA A 182 -4.40 -5.56 -9.57
N ASP A 183 -4.20 -5.46 -10.89
CA ASP A 183 -5.30 -5.39 -11.86
C ASP A 183 -6.24 -6.60 -11.75
N ALA A 184 -5.70 -7.82 -11.69
CA ALA A 184 -6.50 -9.04 -11.54
C ALA A 184 -7.32 -9.04 -10.23
N LEU A 185 -6.73 -8.59 -9.12
CA LEU A 185 -7.42 -8.46 -7.83
C LEU A 185 -8.49 -7.34 -7.86
N ARG A 186 -8.22 -6.22 -8.52
CA ARG A 186 -9.20 -5.12 -8.72
C ARG A 186 -10.39 -5.58 -9.55
N ARG A 187 -10.15 -6.34 -10.62
CA ARG A 187 -11.22 -6.97 -11.43
C ARG A 187 -12.04 -7.98 -10.63
N ALA A 188 -11.45 -8.60 -9.61
CA ALA A 188 -12.16 -9.43 -8.64
C ALA A 188 -12.90 -8.61 -7.55
N GLY A 189 -12.94 -7.27 -7.67
CA GLY A 189 -13.64 -6.40 -6.74
C GLY A 189 -12.90 -6.15 -5.43
N LEU A 190 -11.59 -6.37 -5.38
CA LEU A 190 -10.76 -6.08 -4.21
C LEU A 190 -10.06 -4.73 -4.36
N ALA A 191 -9.89 -4.03 -3.25
CA ALA A 191 -9.04 -2.84 -3.19
C ALA A 191 -7.57 -3.27 -3.12
N THR A 192 -6.70 -2.64 -3.91
CA THR A 192 -5.27 -3.01 -3.97
C THR A 192 -4.35 -1.82 -3.80
N THR A 193 -3.21 -2.03 -3.16
CA THR A 193 -2.13 -1.04 -3.06
C THR A 193 -0.82 -1.69 -3.49
N GLU A 194 -0.15 -1.13 -4.49
CA GLU A 194 1.24 -1.48 -4.82
C GLU A 194 2.20 -0.46 -4.19
N PRO A 195 2.98 -0.82 -3.15
CA PRO A 195 4.01 0.08 -2.65
C PRO A 195 5.08 0.33 -3.70
N HIS A 196 5.60 1.55 -3.73
CA HIS A 196 6.59 1.98 -4.70
C HIS A 196 7.86 1.11 -4.62
N GLY A 197 8.26 0.55 -5.76
CA GLY A 197 9.42 -0.34 -5.87
C GLY A 197 9.27 -1.70 -5.21
N SER A 198 8.06 -2.06 -4.76
CA SER A 198 7.78 -3.34 -4.13
C SER A 198 7.30 -4.39 -5.15
N GLY A 199 7.63 -5.65 -4.90
CA GLY A 199 7.03 -6.80 -5.59
C GLY A 199 5.76 -7.35 -4.94
N TYR A 200 5.24 -6.65 -3.93
CA TYR A 200 4.05 -7.04 -3.16
C TYR A 200 2.84 -6.19 -3.51
N VAL A 201 1.67 -6.83 -3.56
CA VAL A 201 0.36 -6.20 -3.70
C VAL A 201 -0.41 -6.42 -2.41
N PHE A 202 -0.71 -5.34 -1.69
CA PHE A 202 -1.60 -5.38 -0.54
C PHE A 202 -3.04 -5.34 -1.03
N PHE A 203 -3.93 -6.11 -0.40
CA PHE A 203 -5.34 -6.12 -0.80
C PHE A 203 -6.30 -6.29 0.38
N ALA A 204 -7.51 -5.76 0.21
CA ALA A 204 -8.59 -5.83 1.18
C ALA A 204 -9.96 -5.76 0.50
N GLU A 205 -11.01 -6.12 1.22
CA GLU A 205 -12.38 -5.78 0.78
C GLU A 205 -12.53 -4.25 0.81
N PRO A 206 -13.11 -3.64 -0.25
CA PRO A 206 -13.46 -2.24 -0.21
C PRO A 206 -14.54 -1.99 0.87
N PRO A 207 -14.56 -0.81 1.52
CA PRO A 207 -15.59 -0.49 2.50
C PRO A 207 -16.99 -0.46 1.88
N ALA A 208 -18.01 -0.87 2.65
CA ALA A 208 -19.40 -0.90 2.20
C ALA A 208 -19.95 0.50 1.86
N GLU A 209 -19.53 1.51 2.61
CA GLU A 209 -19.76 2.92 2.29
C GLU A 209 -18.46 3.50 1.71
N GLN A 210 -18.50 3.92 0.45
CA GLN A 210 -17.32 4.47 -0.21
C GLN A 210 -17.07 5.91 0.25
N SER A 211 -15.92 6.12 0.88
CA SER A 211 -15.37 7.45 1.16
C SER A 211 -14.97 8.14 -0.14
N ASP A 212 -15.15 9.47 -0.20
CA ASP A 212 -14.63 10.32 -1.29
C ASP A 212 -13.09 10.40 -1.28
N THR A 213 -12.46 9.98 -0.19
CA THR A 213 -11.00 10.00 -0.01
C THR A 213 -10.52 8.60 0.34
N ARG A 214 -9.67 8.02 -0.53
CA ARG A 214 -9.00 6.73 -0.34
C ARG A 214 -7.56 6.89 0.10
N PHE A 215 -6.84 7.89 -0.44
CA PHE A 215 -5.43 8.13 -0.12
C PHE A 215 -5.28 9.34 0.80
N ARG A 216 -4.48 9.21 1.86
CA ARG A 216 -4.16 10.29 2.80
C ARG A 216 -2.68 10.29 3.17
N ILE A 217 -2.17 11.45 3.57
CA ILE A 217 -0.82 11.54 4.13
C ILE A 217 -0.84 11.39 5.65
N ALA A 218 0.16 10.71 6.19
CA ALA A 218 0.41 10.54 7.61
C ALA A 218 1.90 10.75 7.92
N PRO A 219 2.29 11.15 9.15
CA PRO A 219 3.70 11.17 9.53
C PRO A 219 4.35 9.79 9.34
N ALA A 220 5.56 9.77 8.78
CA ALA A 220 6.24 8.54 8.45
C ALA A 220 6.48 7.64 9.66
N ALA A 221 6.23 6.35 9.48
CA ALA A 221 6.33 5.36 10.55
C ALA A 221 7.78 5.07 11.01
N SER A 222 8.77 5.23 10.13
CA SER A 222 10.15 4.75 10.35
C SER A 222 11.23 5.84 10.24
N GLY A 223 10.85 7.12 10.27
CA GLY A 223 11.81 8.22 10.15
C GLY A 223 11.13 9.57 10.02
N GLU A 224 11.88 10.52 9.46
CA GLU A 224 11.34 11.81 9.02
C GLU A 224 10.61 11.63 7.68
N GLY A 225 9.55 12.41 7.45
CA GLY A 225 8.77 12.39 6.21
C GLY A 225 7.27 12.13 6.42
N TRP A 226 6.60 11.92 5.30
CA TRP A 226 5.15 11.78 5.16
C TRP A 226 4.82 10.55 4.31
N ASP A 227 4.19 9.56 4.93
CA ASP A 227 3.70 8.36 4.27
C ASP A 227 2.40 8.69 3.52
N LEU A 228 2.35 8.39 2.22
CA LEU A 228 1.11 8.28 1.47
C LEU A 228 0.49 6.91 1.76
N VAL A 229 -0.64 6.91 2.47
CA VAL A 229 -1.30 5.69 2.95
C VAL A 229 -2.61 5.49 2.21
N ASP A 230 -2.84 4.25 1.76
CA ASP A 230 -4.14 3.80 1.27
C ASP A 230 -5.04 3.43 2.46
N GLU A 231 -6.19 4.08 2.60
CA GLU A 231 -7.11 3.84 3.70
C GLU A 231 -7.87 2.52 3.59
N PHE A 232 -7.90 1.88 2.42
CA PHE A 232 -8.57 0.58 2.28
C PHE A 232 -7.67 -0.52 2.81
N THR A 233 -6.45 -0.64 2.28
CA THR A 233 -5.50 -1.69 2.68
C THR A 233 -4.71 -1.32 3.94
N GLY A 234 -4.48 -0.04 4.19
CA GLY A 234 -3.61 0.47 5.24
C GLY A 234 -2.14 0.45 4.90
N ALA A 235 -1.79 0.06 3.68
CA ALA A 235 -0.41 0.01 3.23
C ALA A 235 0.10 1.41 2.89
N CYS A 236 1.37 1.66 3.20
CA CYS A 236 2.08 2.83 2.71
C CYS A 236 2.44 2.60 1.24
N VAL A 237 1.99 3.49 0.37
CA VAL A 237 2.36 3.54 -1.05
C VAL A 237 3.81 3.99 -1.16
N ARG A 238 4.15 5.13 -0.56
CA ARG A 238 5.47 5.75 -0.61
C ARG A 238 5.62 6.78 0.50
N THR A 239 6.83 6.92 1.01
CA THR A 239 7.21 8.00 1.93
C THR A 239 7.84 9.15 1.15
N TYR A 240 7.43 10.37 1.48
CA TYR A 240 7.92 11.61 0.88
C TYR A 240 8.52 12.52 1.95
N ASP A 241 9.58 13.24 1.60
CA ASP A 241 10.24 14.16 2.54
C ASP A 241 9.46 15.48 2.70
N ASP A 242 8.69 15.86 1.67
CA ASP A 242 7.92 17.10 1.62
C ASP A 242 6.41 16.85 1.78
N ARG A 243 5.79 17.57 2.72
CA ARG A 243 4.37 17.42 3.07
C ARG A 243 3.45 17.90 1.95
N GLU A 244 3.75 19.05 1.36
CA GLU A 244 2.90 19.68 0.34
C GLU A 244 2.91 18.84 -0.93
N TRP A 245 4.09 18.34 -1.30
CA TRP A 245 4.25 17.38 -2.37
C TRP A 245 3.47 16.09 -2.10
N ALA A 246 3.63 15.49 -0.91
CA ALA A 246 2.89 14.28 -0.53
C ALA A 246 1.37 14.49 -0.61
N GLN A 247 0.89 15.66 -0.17
CA GLN A 247 -0.51 16.03 -0.26
C GLN A 247 -0.99 16.14 -1.72
N GLY A 248 -0.20 16.79 -2.59
CA GLY A 248 -0.50 16.87 -4.02
C GLY A 248 -0.56 15.50 -4.69
N ILE A 249 0.32 14.56 -4.33
CA ILE A 249 0.25 13.19 -4.83
C ILE A 249 -0.99 12.46 -4.31
N ALA A 250 -1.36 12.65 -3.03
CA ALA A 250 -2.58 12.05 -2.48
C ALA A 250 -3.83 12.55 -3.22
N GLU A 251 -3.91 13.85 -3.52
CA GLU A 251 -5.02 14.44 -4.28
C GLU A 251 -5.07 13.90 -5.71
N SER A 252 -3.92 13.79 -6.39
CA SER A 252 -3.83 13.19 -7.73
C SER A 252 -4.29 11.73 -7.72
N ALA A 253 -3.82 10.91 -6.77
CA ALA A 253 -4.20 9.50 -6.66
C ALA A 253 -5.69 9.31 -6.37
N ASN A 254 -6.29 10.17 -5.54
CA ASN A 254 -7.74 10.18 -5.33
C ASN A 254 -8.50 10.60 -6.60
N GLY A 255 -7.97 11.53 -7.39
CA GLY A 255 -8.53 11.93 -8.68
C GLY A 255 -8.51 10.80 -9.72
N GLU A 256 -7.42 10.04 -9.78
CA GLU A 256 -7.31 8.84 -10.62
C GLU A 256 -8.30 7.76 -10.18
N GLU A 257 -8.39 7.46 -8.88
CA GLU A 257 -9.37 6.51 -8.36
C GLU A 257 -10.81 6.91 -8.73
N ASP A 258 -11.14 8.20 -8.59
CA ASP A 258 -12.45 8.71 -8.96
C ASP A 258 -12.73 8.62 -10.46
N ALA A 259 -11.73 8.90 -11.30
CA ALA A 259 -11.84 8.73 -12.75
C ALA A 259 -12.05 7.24 -13.13
N ALA A 260 -11.36 6.31 -12.47
CA ALA A 260 -11.43 4.88 -12.75
C ALA A 260 -12.85 4.37 -12.46
N ARG A 261 -13.38 4.78 -11.31
CA ARG A 261 -14.75 4.51 -10.88
C ARG A 261 -15.78 5.09 -11.84
N ARG A 262 -15.64 6.35 -12.28
CA ARG A 262 -16.56 6.97 -13.26
C ARG A 262 -16.53 6.28 -14.62
N ALA A 263 -15.36 5.79 -15.04
CA ALA A 263 -15.19 5.03 -16.27
C ALA A 263 -15.58 3.54 -16.12
N ALA A 264 -15.87 3.07 -14.90
CA ALA A 264 -16.17 1.69 -14.58
C ALA A 264 -15.08 0.69 -15.05
N VAL A 265 -13.82 1.10 -14.97
CA VAL A 265 -12.64 0.28 -15.31
C VAL A 265 -11.88 -0.13 -14.05
N ALA A 266 -11.20 -1.27 -14.10
CA ALA A 266 -10.38 -1.74 -12.97
C ALA A 266 -9.03 -1.01 -12.87
N SER A 267 -8.50 -0.57 -14.02
CA SER A 267 -7.23 0.15 -14.15
C SER A 267 -7.38 1.24 -15.21
N ILE A 268 -6.99 2.48 -14.89
CA ILE A 268 -6.85 3.55 -15.91
C ILE A 268 -5.54 3.36 -16.69
N ASP A 269 -4.49 2.99 -15.95
CA ASP A 269 -3.17 2.75 -16.49
C ASP A 269 -2.68 1.37 -16.03
N LEU A 270 -1.93 0.70 -16.90
CA LEU A 270 -1.32 -0.58 -16.61
C LEU A 270 0.05 -0.61 -17.29
N PRO A 271 1.15 -0.55 -16.53
CA PRO A 271 2.50 -0.52 -17.09
C PRO A 271 2.72 -1.61 -18.13
N GLY A 272 3.35 -1.25 -19.24
CA GLY A 272 3.62 -2.15 -20.35
C GLY A 272 2.44 -2.38 -21.31
N LEU A 273 1.27 -1.77 -21.09
CA LEU A 273 0.17 -1.74 -22.07
C LEU A 273 -0.22 -0.30 -22.41
N SER A 274 -0.65 -0.10 -23.65
CA SER A 274 -1.42 1.08 -24.01
C SER A 274 -2.83 1.04 -23.42
N ALA A 275 -3.37 2.21 -23.05
CA ALA A 275 -4.69 2.34 -22.40
C ALA A 275 -5.81 1.62 -23.17
N ASP A 276 -5.79 1.67 -24.50
CA ASP A 276 -6.79 1.03 -25.37
C ASP A 276 -6.83 -0.51 -25.27
N LEU A 277 -5.79 -1.13 -24.70
CA LEU A 277 -5.65 -2.58 -24.57
C LEU A 277 -5.90 -3.08 -23.14
N ILE A 278 -6.05 -2.19 -22.16
CA ILE A 278 -6.14 -2.58 -20.74
C ILE A 278 -7.37 -3.46 -20.51
N GLU A 279 -8.51 -3.16 -21.11
CA GLU A 279 -9.75 -3.93 -20.92
C GLU A 279 -9.80 -5.24 -21.75
N ASP A 280 -8.84 -5.49 -22.64
CA ASP A 280 -8.79 -6.72 -23.44
C ASP A 280 -7.99 -7.83 -22.73
N ASP A 281 -8.69 -8.89 -22.32
CA ASP A 281 -8.13 -10.06 -21.62
C ASP A 281 -6.96 -10.71 -22.37
N GLN A 282 -7.00 -10.73 -23.72
CA GLN A 282 -5.96 -11.36 -24.52
C GLN A 282 -4.64 -10.60 -24.37
N PHE A 283 -4.67 -9.27 -24.47
CA PHE A 283 -3.48 -8.43 -24.37
C PHE A 283 -2.99 -8.27 -22.94
N ARG A 284 -3.88 -8.26 -21.93
CA ARG A 284 -3.47 -8.37 -20.53
C ARG A 284 -2.72 -9.67 -20.26
N SER A 285 -3.23 -10.79 -20.77
CA SER A 285 -2.56 -12.09 -20.65
C SER A 285 -1.17 -12.07 -21.31
N LEU A 286 -1.03 -11.42 -22.47
CA LEU A 286 0.25 -11.24 -23.15
C LEU A 286 1.28 -10.51 -22.28
N ALA A 287 0.86 -9.46 -21.57
CA ALA A 287 1.71 -8.71 -20.66
C ALA A 287 2.10 -9.52 -19.42
N VAL A 288 1.15 -10.29 -18.86
CA VAL A 288 1.40 -11.21 -17.75
C VAL A 288 2.44 -12.27 -18.13
N GLU A 289 2.36 -12.83 -19.35
CA GLU A 289 3.35 -13.78 -19.84
C GLU A 289 4.76 -13.17 -19.88
N LEU A 290 4.90 -11.95 -20.42
CA LEU A 290 6.18 -11.23 -20.45
C LEU A 290 6.71 -10.94 -19.03
N ALA A 291 5.85 -10.44 -18.14
CA ALA A 291 6.21 -10.08 -16.78
C ALA A 291 6.62 -11.30 -15.94
N THR A 292 5.88 -12.41 -16.03
CA THR A 292 6.18 -13.66 -15.31
C THR A 292 7.43 -14.35 -15.84
N ALA A 293 7.81 -14.09 -17.10
CA ALA A 293 9.10 -14.52 -17.66
C ALA A 293 10.29 -13.66 -17.18
N GLY A 294 10.02 -12.56 -16.47
CA GLY A 294 11.03 -11.66 -15.90
C GLY A 294 11.29 -10.39 -16.71
N HIS A 295 10.50 -10.11 -17.75
CA HIS A 295 10.63 -8.88 -18.53
C HIS A 295 9.91 -7.72 -17.83
N MET A 296 10.57 -6.56 -17.78
CA MET A 296 10.02 -5.40 -17.07
C MET A 296 8.96 -4.72 -17.94
N PRO A 297 7.73 -4.44 -17.45
CA PRO A 297 6.82 -3.56 -18.16
C PRO A 297 7.38 -2.14 -18.19
N TYR A 298 7.15 -1.40 -19.28
CA TYR A 298 7.50 0.02 -19.36
C TYR A 298 6.45 0.92 -18.69
N GLY A 299 6.89 1.92 -17.93
CA GLY A 299 6.00 2.85 -17.21
C GLY A 299 6.03 2.72 -15.68
N LEU A 300 6.86 1.83 -15.13
CA LEU A 300 7.12 1.76 -13.70
C LEU A 300 7.98 2.95 -13.24
N THR A 301 7.51 3.66 -12.24
CA THR A 301 8.13 4.92 -11.77
C THR A 301 9.44 4.73 -11.00
N ASP A 302 9.78 3.50 -10.63
CA ASP A 302 10.98 3.11 -9.87
C ASP A 302 12.04 2.39 -10.72
N VAL A 303 11.85 2.32 -12.04
CA VAL A 303 12.76 1.64 -12.96
C VAL A 303 13.57 2.66 -13.76
N ASP A 304 14.89 2.48 -13.76
CA ASP A 304 15.79 3.21 -14.66
C ASP A 304 15.76 2.56 -16.06
N TYR A 305 14.90 3.07 -16.93
CA TYR A 305 14.78 2.62 -18.33
C TYR A 305 15.96 3.02 -19.21
N THR A 306 16.96 3.73 -18.69
CA THR A 306 18.23 3.92 -19.40
C THR A 306 19.13 2.68 -19.33
N GLN A 307 18.89 1.80 -18.35
CA GLN A 307 19.68 0.58 -18.12
C GLN A 307 18.85 -0.70 -18.27
N THR A 308 17.55 -0.62 -17.96
CA THR A 308 16.62 -1.74 -17.95
C THR A 308 15.59 -1.57 -19.07
N PRO A 309 15.68 -2.32 -20.18
CA PRO A 309 14.66 -2.28 -21.22
C PRO A 309 13.30 -2.70 -20.67
N GLY A 310 12.27 -1.92 -20.98
CA GLY A 310 10.88 -2.25 -20.71
C GLY A 310 10.20 -2.85 -21.95
N PHE A 311 9.18 -3.69 -21.78
CA PHE A 311 8.24 -4.00 -22.86
C PHE A 311 7.07 -3.02 -22.85
N HIS A 312 6.52 -2.71 -24.02
CA HIS A 312 5.25 -2.00 -24.14
C HIS A 312 4.42 -2.55 -25.30
N ILE A 313 3.15 -2.82 -25.03
CA ILE A 313 2.21 -3.43 -25.98
C ILE A 313 1.29 -2.35 -26.53
N TYR A 314 1.36 -2.12 -27.83
CA TYR A 314 0.56 -1.14 -28.56
C TYR A 314 -0.56 -1.82 -29.37
N PRO A 315 -1.72 -1.18 -29.51
CA PRO A 315 -2.74 -1.64 -30.43
C PRO A 315 -2.21 -1.60 -31.87
N SER A 316 -2.63 -2.57 -32.67
CA SER A 316 -2.45 -2.53 -34.13
C SER A 316 -3.72 -1.96 -34.79
N ALA A 317 -3.59 -1.48 -36.03
CA ALA A 317 -4.74 -1.08 -36.84
C ALA A 317 -5.69 -2.25 -37.14
N GLU A 318 -5.16 -3.48 -37.16
CA GLU A 318 -5.94 -4.70 -37.38
C GLU A 318 -6.43 -5.31 -36.06
N PRO A 319 -7.72 -5.66 -35.95
CA PRO A 319 -8.27 -6.33 -34.78
C PRO A 319 -7.54 -7.64 -34.43
N GLY A 320 -7.38 -7.92 -33.14
CA GLY A 320 -6.69 -9.13 -32.67
C GLY A 320 -5.18 -9.12 -32.89
N ARG A 321 -4.60 -7.97 -33.27
CA ARG A 321 -3.16 -7.78 -33.39
C ARG A 321 -2.66 -6.72 -32.42
N ALA A 322 -1.48 -6.97 -31.87
CA ALA A 322 -0.73 -5.98 -31.10
C ALA A 322 0.75 -6.00 -31.47
N LYS A 323 1.41 -4.88 -31.19
CA LYS A 323 2.84 -4.75 -31.33
C LYS A 323 3.48 -4.70 -29.95
N VAL A 324 4.35 -5.64 -29.64
CA VAL A 324 5.21 -5.62 -28.45
C VAL A 324 6.52 -4.93 -28.81
N ALA A 325 6.76 -3.75 -28.27
CA ALA A 325 8.03 -3.04 -28.42
C ALA A 325 8.92 -3.28 -27.20
N ARG A 326 10.23 -3.23 -27.41
CA ARG A 326 11.23 -3.03 -26.35
C ARG A 326 11.57 -1.54 -26.30
N LEU A 327 11.36 -0.91 -25.15
CA LEU A 327 11.69 0.48 -24.89
C LEU A 327 12.92 0.56 -24.00
N LEU A 328 13.96 1.24 -24.47
CA LEU A 328 15.15 1.60 -23.69
C LEU A 328 15.47 3.07 -23.94
N GLU A 329 15.55 3.89 -22.90
CA GLU A 329 15.84 5.31 -23.05
C GLU A 329 17.35 5.55 -23.23
N PRO A 330 17.78 6.48 -24.10
CA PRO A 330 16.98 7.36 -24.96
C PRO A 330 16.60 6.76 -26.33
N TRP A 331 17.02 5.51 -26.62
CA TRP A 331 16.88 4.88 -27.95
C TRP A 331 15.42 4.60 -28.37
N GLY A 332 14.49 4.50 -27.42
CA GLY A 332 13.07 4.27 -27.66
C GLY A 332 12.77 2.83 -28.12
N ALA A 333 11.78 2.69 -29.01
CA ALA A 333 11.23 1.40 -29.48
C ALA A 333 11.99 0.76 -30.65
N ILE A 334 12.99 1.45 -31.19
CA ILE A 334 13.55 1.15 -32.51
C ILE A 334 14.92 0.51 -32.33
N GLN A 335 15.23 -0.46 -33.19
CA GLN A 335 16.53 -1.13 -33.19
C GLN A 335 17.67 -0.09 -33.11
N PRO A 336 18.56 -0.18 -32.11
CA PRO A 336 19.75 0.64 -32.05
C PRO A 336 20.57 0.47 -33.34
N GLY A 337 21.04 1.55 -33.97
CA GLY A 337 21.65 1.52 -35.32
C GLY A 337 20.71 1.92 -36.46
N ALA A 338 19.41 1.66 -36.37
CA ALA A 338 18.47 1.99 -37.45
C ALA A 338 18.10 3.49 -37.51
N ARG A 339 18.15 4.18 -36.36
CA ARG A 339 17.93 5.63 -36.26
C ARG A 339 18.99 6.40 -35.45
N PHE A 340 19.80 5.68 -34.68
CA PHE A 340 20.81 6.25 -33.79
C PHE A 340 22.09 5.41 -33.89
N GLU A 341 23.26 6.03 -33.77
CA GLU A 341 24.50 5.28 -33.55
C GLU A 341 24.50 4.71 -32.13
N ALA A 342 24.56 3.39 -32.01
CA ALA A 342 24.60 2.69 -30.73
C ALA A 342 25.78 1.71 -30.70
N PRO A 343 26.37 1.45 -29.52
CA PRO A 343 27.40 0.44 -29.37
C PRO A 343 26.90 -0.95 -29.78
N ASP A 344 27.78 -1.78 -30.36
CA ASP A 344 27.45 -3.15 -30.82
C ASP A 344 26.76 -4.01 -29.75
N HIS A 345 27.18 -3.87 -28.49
CA HIS A 345 26.58 -4.64 -27.38
C HIS A 345 25.10 -4.31 -27.14
N GLU A 346 24.63 -3.10 -27.44
CA GLU A 346 23.21 -2.75 -27.33
C GLU A 346 22.40 -3.28 -28.50
N VAL A 347 22.99 -3.37 -29.69
CA VAL A 347 22.37 -4.03 -30.85
C VAL A 347 22.20 -5.53 -30.55
N GLU A 348 23.25 -6.19 -30.08
CA GLU A 348 23.20 -7.60 -29.67
C GLU A 348 22.17 -7.85 -28.56
N ARG A 349 22.07 -6.92 -27.59
CA ARG A 349 21.08 -7.00 -26.51
C ARG A 349 19.66 -6.88 -27.05
N TYR A 350 19.42 -5.92 -27.96
CA TYR A 350 18.12 -5.76 -28.61
C TYR A 350 17.68 -7.03 -29.33
N ASP A 351 18.56 -7.62 -30.14
CA ASP A 351 18.25 -8.84 -30.90
C ASP A 351 17.94 -10.02 -29.95
N LYS A 352 18.72 -10.19 -28.87
CA LYS A 352 18.45 -11.19 -27.82
C LYS A 352 17.10 -10.99 -27.14
N ASP A 353 16.74 -9.75 -26.83
CA ASP A 353 15.45 -9.41 -26.21
C ASP A 353 14.29 -9.72 -27.16
N MET A 354 14.41 -9.36 -28.44
CA MET A 354 13.40 -9.69 -29.47
C MET A 354 13.25 -11.20 -29.67
N GLU A 355 14.35 -11.95 -29.72
CA GLU A 355 14.29 -13.42 -29.79
C GLU A 355 13.65 -14.03 -28.53
N ALA A 356 13.92 -13.47 -27.35
CA ALA A 356 13.33 -13.93 -26.10
C ALA A 356 11.82 -13.69 -26.07
N TYR A 357 11.37 -12.48 -26.42
CA TYR A 357 9.95 -12.15 -26.54
C TYR A 357 9.28 -13.04 -27.59
N ALA A 358 9.88 -13.18 -28.79
CA ALA A 358 9.27 -13.97 -29.86
C ALA A 358 9.09 -15.44 -29.47
N ARG A 359 10.10 -16.03 -28.82
CA ARG A 359 10.02 -17.41 -28.30
C ARG A 359 8.97 -17.57 -27.22
N LEU A 360 8.87 -16.61 -26.31
CA LEU A 360 7.89 -16.65 -25.22
C LEU A 360 6.45 -16.58 -25.76
N LEU A 361 6.22 -15.67 -26.70
CA LEU A 361 4.89 -15.35 -27.24
C LEU A 361 4.41 -16.33 -28.32
N ALA A 362 5.31 -17.14 -28.88
CA ALA A 362 4.98 -18.18 -29.85
C ALA A 362 4.18 -19.31 -29.17
N ARG A 363 2.86 -19.34 -29.38
CA ARG A 363 1.93 -20.34 -28.86
C ARG A 363 0.96 -20.80 -29.94
N PRO A 364 0.33 -21.99 -29.83
CA PRO A 364 -0.54 -22.54 -30.88
C PRO A 364 -1.69 -21.61 -31.32
N ALA A 365 -2.19 -20.74 -30.43
CA ALA A 365 -3.27 -19.79 -30.72
C ALA A 365 -2.79 -18.44 -31.27
N ARG A 366 -1.48 -18.25 -31.49
CA ARG A 366 -0.87 -16.98 -31.88
C ARG A 366 0.14 -17.15 -33.01
N THR A 367 0.19 -16.16 -33.89
CA THR A 367 1.27 -15.99 -34.86
C THR A 367 2.14 -14.82 -34.42
N VAL A 368 3.45 -14.98 -34.50
CA VAL A 368 4.45 -13.99 -34.05
C VAL A 368 5.40 -13.66 -35.20
N ALA A 369 5.60 -12.37 -35.47
CA ALA A 369 6.53 -11.88 -36.47
C ALA A 369 7.47 -10.82 -35.85
N VAL A 370 8.78 -10.99 -36.03
CA VAL A 370 9.78 -10.02 -35.59
C VAL A 370 9.89 -8.92 -36.65
N MET A 371 9.81 -7.68 -36.20
CA MET A 371 9.88 -6.45 -37.00
C MET A 371 11.07 -5.60 -36.54
N LEU A 372 11.43 -4.58 -37.32
CA LEU A 372 12.55 -3.69 -37.00
C LEU A 372 12.32 -2.86 -35.71
N ASP A 373 11.07 -2.65 -35.34
CA ASP A 373 10.66 -1.80 -34.22
C ASP A 373 9.89 -2.54 -33.13
N GLY A 374 9.95 -3.89 -33.12
CA GLY A 374 9.32 -4.74 -32.12
C GLY A 374 8.84 -6.06 -32.70
N ILE A 375 7.83 -6.65 -32.05
CA ILE A 375 7.23 -7.93 -32.44
C ILE A 375 5.75 -7.72 -32.68
N GLN A 376 5.26 -8.19 -33.81
CA GLN A 376 3.83 -8.26 -34.06
C GLN A 376 3.30 -9.61 -33.58
N VAL A 377 2.23 -9.57 -32.78
CA VAL A 377 1.49 -10.74 -32.32
C VAL A 377 0.09 -10.66 -32.91
N ALA A 378 -0.37 -11.76 -33.50
CA ALA A 378 -1.72 -11.91 -34.03
C ALA A 378 -2.38 -13.14 -33.40
N TYR A 379 -3.56 -12.96 -32.81
CA TYR A 379 -4.37 -14.10 -32.35
C TYR A 379 -5.07 -14.76 -33.54
N ASN A 380 -5.09 -16.08 -33.56
CA ASN A 380 -5.64 -16.85 -34.68
C ASN A 380 -7.17 -16.70 -34.79
N ASP A 381 -7.85 -16.51 -33.65
CA ASP A 381 -9.25 -16.13 -33.59
C ASP A 381 -9.35 -14.65 -33.16
N PRO A 382 -9.79 -13.74 -34.04
CA PRO A 382 -9.96 -12.34 -33.67
C PRO A 382 -11.05 -12.22 -32.60
N PRO A 383 -10.92 -11.30 -31.64
CA PRO A 383 -11.91 -11.16 -30.58
C PRO A 383 -13.29 -10.89 -31.18
N THR A 384 -14.28 -11.70 -30.80
CA THR A 384 -15.69 -11.34 -30.98
C THR A 384 -15.95 -10.15 -30.07
N ARG A 385 -15.96 -8.94 -30.65
CA ARG A 385 -16.41 -7.74 -29.93
C ARG A 385 -17.80 -8.00 -29.32
N PRO A 386 -18.05 -7.60 -28.07
CA PRO A 386 -19.42 -7.41 -27.58
C PRO A 386 -20.18 -6.38 -28.41
#